data_AF-A0A973SIL9-F1
#
_entry.id   AF-A0A973SIL9-F1
#
_cell.length_a   1.000
_cell.length_b   1.000
_cell.length_c   1.000
_cell.angle_alpha   90.00
_cell.angle_beta   90.00
_cell.angle_gamma   90.00
#
_symmetry.space_group_name_H-M   'P 1'
#
loop_
_entity.id
_entity.type
_entity.pdbx_description
1 polymer ?
#
loop_
_entity_poly.entity_id
_entity_poly.type
_entity_poly.pdbx_seq_one_letter_code
_entity_poly.pdbx_strand_id
1 'polypeptide(L)'
;MPRRTTLTVSVCVLAIAATGCASRATGSASPAAQPRASSVPSASGTASTSPAGDHACPCPMATTPDSHGEVHAVEIDYVDTIRFDGRDYIATSTVVPSATAGRAVGHVLCSINSHPHVDPSYRLQDGDATYVAAGSDIVAVSGYDVAKAVAALHDDGVLYLYQVSATR
;
A
#
# COMPACT_ATOMS: atom_id res chain seq x y z
N MET A 1 45.31 -26.05 16.41
CA MET A 1 44.29 -26.60 17.33
C MET A 1 43.11 -25.64 17.40
N PRO A 2 42.04 -25.83 16.61
CA PRO A 2 40.85 -24.97 16.69
C PRO A 2 39.83 -25.53 17.70
N ARG A 3 39.48 -24.72 18.70
CA ARG A 3 38.42 -24.99 19.69
C ARG A 3 37.05 -24.93 19.01
N ARG A 4 36.29 -26.01 19.07
CA ARG A 4 34.87 -26.08 18.71
C ARG A 4 34.04 -25.64 19.90
N THR A 5 33.25 -24.58 19.74
CA THR A 5 32.27 -24.13 20.74
C THR A 5 30.90 -24.62 20.31
N THR A 6 30.36 -25.60 21.04
CA THR A 6 29.04 -26.18 20.82
C THR A 6 28.01 -25.33 21.56
N LEU A 7 27.00 -24.82 20.85
CA LEU A 7 25.88 -24.08 21.43
C LEU A 7 24.61 -24.92 21.27
N THR A 8 24.15 -25.49 22.39
CA THR A 8 22.91 -26.24 22.52
C THR A 8 21.78 -25.25 22.83
N VAL A 9 20.79 -25.13 21.95
CA VAL A 9 19.56 -24.37 22.23
C VAL A 9 18.43 -25.36 22.49
N SER A 10 17.89 -25.28 23.71
CA SER A 10 16.86 -26.14 24.24
C SER A 10 15.46 -25.63 23.88
N VAL A 11 14.59 -26.61 23.65
CA VAL A 11 13.20 -26.57 23.19
C VAL A 11 12.25 -25.91 24.18
N CYS A 12 11.18 -25.27 23.70
CA CYS A 12 9.88 -25.28 24.37
C CYS A 12 8.74 -25.29 23.34
N VAL A 13 8.14 -26.47 23.15
CA VAL A 13 6.88 -26.67 22.42
C VAL A 13 5.74 -26.45 23.41
N LEU A 14 4.83 -25.51 23.14
CA LEU A 14 3.55 -25.41 23.83
C LEU A 14 2.43 -25.75 22.85
N ALA A 15 1.79 -26.90 23.06
CA ALA A 15 0.52 -27.26 22.45
C ALA A 15 -0.60 -26.82 23.41
N ILE A 16 -1.58 -26.05 22.92
CA ILE A 16 -2.81 -25.76 23.66
C ILE A 16 -3.97 -26.41 22.90
N ALA A 17 -4.64 -27.33 23.58
CA ALA A 17 -5.76 -28.10 23.09
C ALA A 17 -7.10 -27.41 23.34
N ALA A 18 -8.05 -27.77 22.47
CA ALA A 18 -9.46 -27.46 22.38
C ALA A 18 -10.26 -27.29 23.68
N THR A 19 -11.31 -26.45 23.64
CA THR A 19 -12.63 -26.82 24.21
C THR A 19 -13.75 -26.07 23.50
N GLY A 20 -14.63 -26.81 22.83
CA GLY A 20 -15.92 -26.31 22.37
C GLY A 20 -16.99 -26.50 23.45
N CYS A 21 -18.05 -25.69 23.39
CA CYS A 21 -19.37 -26.02 23.92
C CYS A 21 -20.43 -25.34 23.04
N ALA A 22 -21.14 -26.16 22.27
CA ALA A 22 -22.43 -25.81 21.70
C ALA A 22 -23.50 -25.82 22.82
N SER A 23 -24.44 -24.89 22.80
CA SER A 23 -25.66 -25.00 23.60
C SER A 23 -26.87 -24.53 22.82
N ARG A 24 -27.91 -25.35 22.98
CA ARG A 24 -29.16 -25.44 22.23
C ARG A 24 -30.13 -24.30 22.52
N ALA A 25 -31.02 -24.13 21.55
CA ALA A 25 -32.22 -23.33 21.59
C ALA A 25 -33.21 -23.75 22.68
N THR A 26 -33.91 -22.75 23.22
CA THR A 26 -35.26 -22.87 23.79
C THR A 26 -36.01 -21.59 23.42
N GLY A 27 -37.04 -21.73 22.59
CA GLY A 27 -38.00 -20.67 22.36
C GLY A 27 -38.93 -20.51 23.57
N SER A 28 -39.47 -19.31 23.77
CA SER A 28 -40.90 -19.06 24.04
C SER A 28 -41.16 -17.57 24.29
N ALA A 29 -42.20 -17.10 23.61
CA ALA A 29 -43.15 -16.06 24.02
C ALA A 29 -42.68 -14.60 24.20
N SER A 30 -43.22 -13.78 23.28
CA SER A 30 -43.42 -12.33 23.38
C SER A 30 -44.23 -11.94 24.62
N PRO A 31 -43.98 -10.76 25.23
CA PRO A 31 -44.88 -9.65 24.93
C PRO A 31 -44.20 -8.29 24.77
N ALA A 32 -44.92 -7.44 24.04
CA ALA A 32 -44.70 -6.03 23.76
C ALA A 32 -44.07 -5.18 24.87
N ALA A 33 -43.00 -4.45 24.51
CA ALA A 33 -42.70 -3.11 25.02
C ALA A 33 -41.68 -2.43 24.10
N GLN A 34 -42.08 -1.32 23.47
CA GLN A 34 -41.22 -0.45 22.68
C GLN A 34 -40.08 0.15 23.53
N PRO A 35 -38.86 0.24 23.01
CA PRO A 35 -37.93 1.29 23.38
C PRO A 35 -37.96 2.41 22.32
N ARG A 36 -38.19 3.63 22.82
CA ARG A 36 -37.93 4.90 22.13
C ARG A 36 -36.55 4.84 21.46
N ALA A 37 -36.53 5.11 20.15
CA ALA A 37 -35.33 5.51 19.44
C ALA A 37 -34.75 6.75 20.12
N SER A 38 -33.67 6.56 20.87
CA SER A 38 -32.76 7.64 21.22
C SER A 38 -31.71 7.68 20.11
N SER A 39 -31.91 8.64 19.22
CA SER A 39 -30.96 9.05 18.20
C SER A 39 -29.59 9.30 18.81
N VAL A 40 -28.66 8.38 18.55
CA VAL A 40 -27.23 8.66 18.68
C VAL A 40 -26.93 9.77 17.66
N PRO A 41 -26.44 10.95 18.06
CA PRO A 41 -25.86 11.84 17.07
C PRO A 41 -24.64 11.10 16.50
N SER A 42 -24.74 10.73 15.23
CA SER A 42 -23.57 10.44 14.42
C SER A 42 -22.63 11.62 14.59
N ALA A 43 -21.53 11.40 15.31
CA ALA A 43 -20.37 12.25 15.18
C ALA A 43 -19.92 12.08 13.73
N SER A 44 -20.45 12.93 12.85
CA SER A 44 -19.85 13.25 11.58
C SER A 44 -18.49 13.85 11.91
N GLY A 45 -17.51 12.97 12.14
CA GLY A 45 -16.11 13.31 12.01
C GLY A 45 -15.99 13.79 10.57
N THR A 46 -16.06 15.10 10.41
CA THR A 46 -15.70 15.77 9.18
C THR A 46 -14.24 15.38 9.01
N ALA A 47 -13.99 14.41 8.14
CA ALA A 47 -12.66 14.14 7.64
C ALA A 47 -12.12 15.50 7.24
N SER A 48 -11.09 15.97 7.95
CA SER A 48 -10.35 17.14 7.54
C SER A 48 -9.77 16.80 6.18
N THR A 49 -10.47 17.24 5.13
CA THR A 49 -9.94 17.36 3.79
C THR A 49 -8.78 18.34 3.91
N SER A 50 -7.61 17.80 4.23
CA SER A 50 -6.37 18.49 3.97
C SER A 50 -6.30 18.70 2.47
N PRO A 51 -5.86 19.88 1.98
CA PRO A 51 -5.63 20.07 0.56
C PRO A 51 -4.39 19.25 0.20
N ALA A 52 -4.59 17.96 -0.06
CA ALA A 52 -3.67 17.18 -0.88
C ALA A 52 -3.64 17.90 -2.23
N GLY A 53 -2.46 18.32 -2.68
CA GLY A 53 -2.31 19.11 -3.89
C GLY A 53 -3.05 18.48 -5.08
N ASP A 54 -3.71 19.31 -5.87
CA ASP A 54 -4.44 18.97 -7.08
C ASP A 54 -3.50 18.51 -8.22
N HIS A 55 -2.68 17.48 -7.99
CA HIS A 55 -1.91 16.84 -9.04
C HIS A 55 -2.76 15.74 -9.67
N ALA A 56 -3.26 16.01 -10.88
CA ALA A 56 -3.97 15.04 -11.68
C ALA A 56 -2.98 14.15 -12.46
N CYS A 57 -3.30 12.86 -12.58
CA CYS A 57 -2.56 11.94 -13.44
C CYS A 57 -2.29 12.54 -14.83
N PRO A 58 -1.12 12.28 -15.42
CA PRO A 58 -0.83 12.76 -16.77
C PRO A 58 -1.88 12.22 -17.73
N CYS A 59 -2.48 13.12 -18.51
CA CYS A 59 -3.44 12.72 -19.52
C CYS A 59 -2.74 11.87 -20.59
N PRO A 60 -3.40 10.83 -21.12
CA PRO A 60 -2.89 10.10 -22.27
C PRO A 60 -2.63 11.07 -23.43
N MET A 61 -1.43 11.02 -24.00
CA MET A 61 -1.13 11.82 -25.19
C MET A 61 -1.73 11.19 -26.44
N ALA A 62 -2.15 12.04 -27.37
CA ALA A 62 -2.47 11.61 -28.73
C ALA A 62 -1.18 11.20 -29.45
N THR A 63 -1.24 10.09 -30.19
CA THR A 63 -0.13 9.67 -31.04
C THR A 63 0.07 10.71 -32.16
N THR A 64 1.31 11.16 -32.34
CA THR A 64 1.67 12.10 -33.40
C THR A 64 2.49 11.37 -34.47
N PRO A 65 2.08 11.42 -35.75
CA PRO A 65 2.88 10.85 -36.83
C PRO A 65 4.25 11.53 -36.96
N ASP A 66 5.26 10.77 -37.37
CA ASP A 66 6.60 11.28 -37.64
C ASP A 66 6.67 12.06 -38.98
N SER A 67 7.88 12.46 -39.39
CA SER A 67 8.10 13.16 -40.67
C SER A 67 7.75 12.34 -41.92
N HIS A 68 7.54 11.02 -41.78
CA HIS A 68 7.14 10.10 -42.84
C HIS A 68 5.66 9.73 -42.78
N GLY A 69 4.92 10.26 -41.80
CA GLY A 69 3.50 9.94 -41.59
C GLY A 69 3.28 8.60 -40.88
N GLU A 70 4.32 8.00 -40.31
CA GLU A 70 4.24 6.76 -39.56
C GLU A 70 4.05 7.03 -38.06
N VAL A 71 3.27 6.17 -37.40
CA VAL A 71 3.15 6.18 -35.94
C VAL A 71 3.91 4.98 -35.40
N HIS A 72 5.01 5.25 -34.71
CA HIS A 72 5.77 4.21 -34.02
C HIS A 72 5.25 4.04 -32.59
N ALA A 73 4.95 2.80 -32.22
CA ALA A 73 4.70 2.47 -30.82
C ALA A 73 6.05 2.50 -30.07
N VAL A 74 6.12 3.33 -29.02
CA VAL A 74 7.25 3.33 -28.09
C VAL A 74 6.79 2.62 -26.82
N GLU A 75 7.53 1.59 -26.42
CA GLU A 75 7.36 0.93 -25.13
C GLU A 75 8.33 1.57 -24.12
N ILE A 76 7.79 2.04 -22.99
CA ILE A 76 8.58 2.60 -21.89
C ILE A 76 8.57 1.57 -20.77
N ASP A 77 9.75 1.03 -20.47
CA ASP A 77 9.95 0.16 -19.32
C ASP A 77 10.26 1.01 -18.07
N TYR A 78 9.40 0.94 -17.06
CA TYR A 78 9.54 1.72 -15.84
C TYR A 78 10.25 0.91 -14.76
N VAL A 79 11.09 1.58 -13.98
CA VAL A 79 11.52 1.03 -12.70
C VAL A 79 10.38 1.19 -11.70
N ASP A 80 10.12 0.16 -10.88
CA ASP A 80 9.08 0.24 -9.86
C ASP A 80 9.42 1.28 -8.79
N THR A 81 8.70 2.41 -8.85
CA THR A 81 9.01 3.63 -8.11
C THR A 81 7.75 4.28 -7.55
N ILE A 82 7.86 4.83 -6.35
CA ILE A 82 6.87 5.71 -5.72
C ILE A 82 7.54 7.06 -5.44
N ARG A 83 6.92 8.15 -5.87
CA ARG A 83 7.34 9.52 -5.54
C ARG A 83 6.51 10.01 -4.36
N PHE A 84 7.13 10.24 -3.21
CA PHE A 84 6.43 10.61 -1.97
C PHE A 84 7.29 11.51 -1.10
N ASP A 85 6.71 12.58 -0.54
CA ASP A 85 7.39 13.54 0.33
C ASP A 85 8.72 14.07 -0.27
N GLY A 86 8.66 14.42 -1.56
CA GLY A 86 9.78 14.93 -2.36
C GLY A 86 10.87 13.91 -2.68
N ARG A 87 10.64 12.61 -2.47
CA ARG A 87 11.63 11.54 -2.63
C ARG A 87 11.16 10.47 -3.59
N ASP A 88 12.11 9.92 -4.35
CA ASP A 88 11.89 8.71 -5.14
C ASP A 88 12.24 7.49 -4.30
N TYR A 89 11.27 6.61 -4.07
CA TYR A 89 11.48 5.31 -3.45
C TYR A 89 11.40 4.23 -4.53
N ILE A 90 12.43 3.39 -4.63
CA ILE A 90 12.51 2.30 -5.60
C ILE A 90 12.17 0.99 -4.89
N ALA A 91 11.32 0.17 -5.52
CA ALA A 91 10.96 -1.14 -5.00
C ALA A 91 12.20 -2.03 -4.90
N THR A 92 12.23 -2.82 -3.84
CA THR A 92 13.20 -3.90 -3.67
C THR A 92 12.52 -5.24 -3.87
N SER A 93 13.30 -6.31 -4.03
CA SER A 93 12.75 -7.68 -4.03
C SER A 93 12.31 -8.15 -2.63
N THR A 94 12.32 -7.27 -1.63
CA THR A 94 11.99 -7.62 -0.24
C THR A 94 10.48 -7.50 -0.02
N VAL A 95 9.87 -8.61 0.37
CA VAL A 95 8.47 -8.65 0.81
C VAL A 95 8.40 -8.32 2.30
N VAL A 96 7.51 -7.40 2.64
CA VAL A 96 7.24 -6.97 4.01
C VAL A 96 6.10 -7.83 4.57
N PRO A 97 6.31 -8.58 5.67
CA PRO A 97 5.22 -9.27 6.34
C PRO A 97 4.16 -8.27 6.84
N SER A 98 2.88 -8.56 6.66
CA SER A 98 1.78 -7.66 7.08
C SER A 98 1.84 -7.29 8.56
N ALA A 99 2.37 -8.16 9.42
CA ALA A 99 2.56 -7.89 10.85
C ALA A 99 3.59 -6.78 11.15
N THR A 100 4.44 -6.43 10.18
CA THR A 100 5.45 -5.36 10.27
C THR A 100 5.02 -4.08 9.57
N ALA A 101 3.88 -4.11 8.85
CA ALA A 101 3.27 -2.92 8.28
C ALA A 101 2.72 -2.04 9.40
N GLY A 102 3.07 -0.76 9.36
CA GLY A 102 2.62 0.26 10.28
C GLY A 102 1.38 0.99 9.77
N ARG A 103 1.18 2.20 10.28
CA ARG A 103 0.11 3.10 9.80
C ARG A 103 0.35 3.53 8.35
N ALA A 104 -0.73 3.88 7.66
CA ALA A 104 -0.66 4.65 6.42
C ALA A 104 0.00 6.01 6.69
N VAL A 105 0.91 6.39 5.81
CA VAL A 105 1.65 7.67 5.83
C VAL A 105 1.37 8.51 4.59
N GLY A 106 0.78 7.91 3.56
CA GLY A 106 0.33 8.56 2.34
C GLY A 106 -0.52 7.60 1.53
N HIS A 107 -0.92 8.02 0.35
CA HIS A 107 -1.63 7.20 -0.62
C HIS A 107 -1.14 7.54 -2.03
N VAL A 108 -1.23 6.57 -2.93
CA VAL A 108 -0.94 6.78 -4.34
C VAL A 108 -2.10 7.56 -4.96
N LEU A 109 -1.79 8.71 -5.55
CA LEU A 109 -2.74 9.54 -6.30
C LEU A 109 -2.83 9.08 -7.75
N CYS A 110 -1.71 8.65 -8.33
CA CYS A 110 -1.65 8.26 -9.73
C CYS A 110 -0.80 7.00 -9.96
N SER A 111 -1.30 6.08 -10.79
CA SER A 111 -0.50 4.97 -11.32
C SER A 111 -0.14 5.21 -12.79
N ILE A 112 1.15 5.33 -13.09
CA ILE A 112 1.65 5.67 -14.42
C ILE A 112 1.50 4.51 -15.41
N ASN A 113 1.74 3.26 -15.01
CA ASN A 113 1.64 2.10 -15.91
C ASN A 113 0.22 1.85 -16.42
N SER A 114 -0.80 2.40 -15.77
CA SER A 114 -2.19 2.27 -16.18
C SER A 114 -2.55 3.16 -17.37
N HIS A 115 -1.61 4.02 -17.82
CA HIS A 115 -1.81 4.95 -18.92
C HIS A 115 -1.07 4.48 -20.18
N PRO A 116 -1.77 4.27 -21.32
CA PRO A 116 -1.18 3.65 -22.51
C PRO A 116 -0.14 4.53 -23.22
N HIS A 117 -0.22 5.86 -23.03
CA HIS A 117 0.63 6.84 -23.72
C HIS A 117 1.00 7.97 -22.76
N VAL A 118 2.00 7.73 -21.92
CA VAL A 118 2.60 8.77 -21.08
C VAL A 118 3.73 9.44 -21.86
N ASP A 119 3.82 10.76 -21.74
CA ASP A 119 4.90 11.53 -22.33
C ASP A 119 6.27 11.03 -21.83
N PRO A 120 7.22 10.66 -22.71
CA PRO A 120 8.58 10.32 -22.29
C PRO A 120 9.29 11.44 -21.50
N SER A 121 8.86 12.69 -21.68
CA SER A 121 9.36 13.85 -20.95
C SER A 121 8.73 14.00 -19.56
N TYR A 122 7.70 13.20 -19.23
CA TYR A 122 7.04 13.23 -17.94
C TYR A 122 8.03 12.99 -16.80
N ARG A 123 7.75 13.66 -15.68
CA ARG A 123 8.51 13.55 -14.43
C ARG A 123 7.52 13.20 -13.34
N LEU A 124 7.85 12.16 -12.58
CA LEU A 124 7.04 11.76 -11.43
C LEU A 124 6.91 12.92 -10.45
N GLN A 125 5.69 13.12 -9.97
CA GLN A 125 5.30 14.09 -8.96
C GLN A 125 4.84 13.35 -7.70
N ASP A 126 4.85 14.04 -6.58
CA ASP A 126 4.46 13.44 -5.30
C ASP A 126 3.04 12.86 -5.38
N GLY A 127 2.91 11.60 -4.98
CA GLY A 127 1.69 10.80 -5.12
C GLY A 127 1.67 9.90 -6.34
N ASP A 128 2.63 10.01 -7.27
CA ASP A 128 2.74 9.07 -8.38
C ASP A 128 3.42 7.76 -7.96
N ALA A 129 2.95 6.67 -8.53
CA ALA A 129 3.61 5.38 -8.52
C ALA A 129 3.64 4.80 -9.94
N THR A 130 4.64 3.99 -10.26
CA THR A 130 4.71 3.38 -11.59
C THR A 130 3.83 2.14 -11.67
N TYR A 131 3.88 1.23 -10.69
CA TYR A 131 3.10 -0.02 -10.70
C TYR A 131 2.07 -0.15 -9.60
N VAL A 132 2.16 0.64 -8.52
CA VAL A 132 1.19 0.58 -7.44
C VAL A 132 -0.10 1.27 -7.86
N ALA A 133 -1.24 0.59 -7.69
CA ALA A 133 -2.54 1.12 -8.04
C ALA A 133 -2.87 2.45 -7.34
N ALA A 134 -3.57 3.33 -8.04
CA ALA A 134 -4.08 4.56 -7.46
C ALA A 134 -5.09 4.25 -6.34
N GLY A 135 -5.01 5.01 -5.25
CA GLY A 135 -5.78 4.79 -4.02
C GLY A 135 -5.13 3.81 -3.04
N SER A 136 -4.07 3.11 -3.41
CA SER A 136 -3.33 2.24 -2.49
C SER A 136 -2.62 3.04 -1.40
N ASP A 137 -2.62 2.50 -0.18
CA ASP A 137 -1.90 3.09 0.95
C ASP A 137 -0.39 2.92 0.79
N ILE A 138 0.34 3.99 1.12
CA ILE A 138 1.77 3.96 1.40
C ILE A 138 1.89 3.82 2.92
N VAL A 139 2.52 2.75 3.40
CA VAL A 139 2.59 2.43 4.83
C VAL A 139 4.01 2.51 5.36
N ALA A 140 4.13 2.90 6.63
CA ALA A 140 5.39 2.79 7.36
C ALA A 140 5.76 1.32 7.58
N VAL A 141 7.06 1.02 7.73
CA VAL A 141 7.54 -0.33 8.06
C VAL A 141 8.24 -0.31 9.42
N SER A 142 7.89 -1.25 10.28
CA SER A 142 8.51 -1.36 11.61
C SER A 142 10.03 -1.52 11.50
N GLY A 143 10.76 -0.71 12.27
CA GLY A 143 12.24 -0.69 12.26
C GLY A 143 12.87 0.20 11.18
N TYR A 144 12.08 0.83 10.31
CA TYR A 144 12.56 1.78 9.31
C TYR A 144 12.02 3.20 9.56
N ASP A 145 12.86 4.19 9.23
CA ASP A 145 12.43 5.59 9.12
C ASP A 145 11.70 5.77 7.78
N VAL A 146 10.55 6.44 7.79
CA VAL A 146 9.73 6.69 6.59
C VAL A 146 10.50 7.45 5.51
N ALA A 147 11.45 8.31 5.88
CA ALA A 147 12.30 9.04 4.94
C ALA A 147 13.35 8.14 4.23
N LYS A 148 13.48 6.88 4.67
CA LYS A 148 14.41 5.89 4.12
C LYS A 148 13.70 4.72 3.46
N ALA A 149 12.60 4.25 4.04
CA ALA A 149 11.82 3.17 3.49
C ALA A 149 10.34 3.23 3.85
N VAL A 150 9.52 2.82 2.89
CA VAL A 150 8.07 2.66 3.00
C VAL A 150 7.68 1.33 2.36
N ALA A 151 6.43 0.91 2.50
CA ALA A 151 5.89 -0.22 1.77
C ALA A 151 4.56 0.13 1.11
N ALA A 152 4.24 -0.58 0.03
CA ALA A 152 2.98 -0.44 -0.68
C ALA A 152 2.51 -1.80 -1.18
N LEU A 153 1.18 -1.99 -1.17
CA LEU A 153 0.54 -3.22 -1.60
C LEU A 153 0.39 -3.20 -3.13
N HIS A 154 0.88 -4.24 -3.78
CA HIS A 154 0.67 -4.48 -5.20
C HIS A 154 -0.62 -5.26 -5.45
N ASP A 155 -1.07 -5.27 -6.70
CA ASP A 155 -2.30 -5.96 -7.12
C ASP A 155 -2.21 -7.50 -6.96
N ASP A 156 -1.01 -8.05 -6.85
CA ASP A 156 -0.75 -9.45 -6.51
C ASP A 156 -1.01 -9.77 -5.01
N GLY A 157 -1.37 -8.77 -4.22
CA GLY A 157 -1.59 -8.90 -2.78
C GLY A 157 -0.29 -8.94 -1.96
N VAL A 158 0.85 -8.66 -2.57
CA VAL A 158 2.16 -8.67 -1.93
C VAL A 158 2.55 -7.24 -1.53
N LEU A 159 3.01 -7.09 -0.29
CA LEU A 159 3.48 -5.82 0.26
C LEU A 159 5.00 -5.71 0.03
N TYR A 160 5.42 -4.88 -0.90
CA TYR A 160 6.84 -4.71 -1.24
C TYR A 160 7.47 -3.56 -0.47
N LEU A 161 8.74 -3.72 -0.08
CA LEU A 161 9.56 -2.67 0.52
C LEU A 161 10.13 -1.75 -0.57
N TYR A 162 9.96 -0.45 -0.39
CA TYR A 162 10.57 0.58 -1.22
C TYR A 162 11.60 1.36 -0.41
N GLN A 163 12.75 1.63 -1.00
CA GLN A 163 13.85 2.36 -0.37
C GLN A 163 14.17 3.62 -1.16
N VAL A 164 14.56 4.69 -0.46
CA VAL A 164 14.94 5.94 -1.12
C VAL A 164 16.07 5.70 -2.11
N SER A 165 15.92 6.20 -3.33
CA SER A 165 16.98 6.13 -4.33
C SER A 165 18.18 6.94 -3.83
N ALA A 166 19.38 6.38 -3.93
CA ALA A 166 20.59 7.13 -3.62
C ALA A 166 20.68 8.31 -4.61
N THR A 167 20.56 9.53 -4.11
CA THR A 167 20.77 10.74 -4.90
C THR A 167 22.20 10.70 -5.43
N ARG A 168 22.36 10.58 -6.76
CA ARG A 168 23.68 10.59 -7.40
C ARG A 168 24.31 11.97 -7.36
#